data_AF-A0A6N7SQS0-F1
#
_entry.id   AF-A0A6N7SQS0-F1
#
_cell.length_a   1.000
_cell.length_b   1.000
_cell.length_c   1.000
_cell.angle_alpha   90.00
_cell.angle_beta   90.00
_cell.angle_gamma   90.00
#
_symmetry.space_group_name_H-M   'P 1'
#
loop_
_entity.id
_entity.type
_entity.pdbx_description
1 polymer ?
#
loop_
_entity_poly.entity_id
_entity_poly.type
_entity_poly.pdbx_seq_one_letter_code
_entity_poly.pdbx_strand_id
1 'polypeptide(L)' 'MREYEVTITETLEMTIAVEAESREEAQQIASDNWKNGDYILDADHFKDVTFRTKDRSRDRGER' A
#
# COMPACT_ATOMS: atom_id res chain seq x y z
N MET A 1 -15.81 18.29 -23.29
CA MET A 1 -14.83 17.75 -22.33
C MET A 1 -14.85 16.23 -22.44
N ARG A 2 -13.75 15.53 -22.14
CA ARG A 2 -13.69 14.06 -22.13
C ARG A 2 -13.54 13.58 -20.70
N GLU A 3 -14.19 12.48 -20.35
CA GLU A 3 -14.13 11.87 -19.02
C GLU A 3 -13.06 10.76 -18.99
N TYR A 4 -12.26 10.73 -17.94
CA TYR A 4 -11.19 9.76 -17.73
C TYR A 4 -11.27 9.20 -16.31
N GLU A 5 -10.93 7.92 -16.15
CA GLU A 5 -10.82 7.28 -14.85
C GLU A 5 -9.37 7.35 -14.38
N VAL A 6 -9.14 8.01 -13.24
CA VAL A 6 -7.82 8.11 -12.61
C VAL A 6 -7.86 7.36 -11.29
N THR A 7 -7.00 6.35 -11.15
CA THR A 7 -6.73 5.68 -9.87
C THR A 7 -5.61 6.43 -9.17
N ILE A 8 -5.84 6.81 -7.91
CA ILE A 8 -4.82 7.35 -7.01
C ILE A 8 -4.48 6.25 -6.02
N THR A 9 -3.18 5.93 -5.89
CA THR A 9 -2.69 4.95 -4.92
C THR A 9 -1.70 5.65 -3.99
N GLU A 10 -2.01 5.67 -2.71
CA GLU A 10 -1.12 6.18 -1.66
C GLU A 10 -0.30 5.03 -1.07
N THR A 11 0.98 5.31 -0.78
CA THR A 11 1.89 4.39 -0.11
C THR A 11 2.24 4.98 1.26
N LEU A 12 1.90 4.25 2.32
CA LEU A 12 2.27 4.59 3.69
C LEU A 12 3.44 3.71 4.15
N GLU A 13 4.39 4.27 4.89
CA GLU A 13 5.55 3.54 5.41
C GLU A 13 5.86 3.92 6.86
N MET A 14 6.19 2.93 7.67
CA MET A 14 6.64 3.09 9.06
C MET A 14 7.88 2.22 9.26
N THR A 15 8.91 2.77 9.92
CA THR A 15 10.10 2.01 10.34
C THR A 15 10.05 1.80 11.84
N ILE A 16 10.14 0.54 12.26
CA ILE A 16 10.14 0.14 13.67
C ILE A 16 11.47 -0.54 14.02
N ALA A 17 11.93 -0.34 15.25
CA ALA A 17 13.03 -1.11 15.82
C ALA A 17 12.46 -2.31 16.58
N VAL A 18 12.92 -3.51 16.24
CA VAL A 18 12.50 -4.76 16.88
C VAL A 18 13.75 -5.50 17.33
N GLU A 19 13.76 -5.96 18.57
CA GLU A 19 14.79 -6.86 19.08
C GLU A 19 14.41 -8.30 18.71
N ALA A 20 15.29 -8.97 17.96
CA ALA A 20 15.09 -10.35 17.50
C ALA A 20 16.44 -11.03 17.30
N GLU A 21 16.48 -12.35 17.38
CA GLU A 21 17.68 -13.16 17.18
C GLU A 21 17.98 -13.37 15.68
N SER A 22 17.01 -13.13 14.81
CA SER A 22 17.14 -13.25 13.35
C SER A 22 16.30 -12.24 12.58
N ARG A 23 16.59 -12.09 11.28
CA ARG A 23 15.82 -11.20 10.38
C ARG A 23 14.41 -11.73 10.16
N GLU A 24 14.27 -13.04 10.06
CA GLU A 24 13.01 -13.74 9.90
C GLU A 24 12.12 -13.53 11.13
N GLU A 25 12.70 -13.65 12.32
CA GLU A 25 11.98 -13.39 13.57
C GLU A 25 11.59 -11.92 13.70
N ALA A 26 12.47 -10.98 13.36
CA ALA A 26 12.13 -9.55 13.35
C ALA A 26 10.92 -9.26 12.44
N GLN A 27 10.89 -9.87 11.25
CA GLN A 27 9.78 -9.72 10.32
C GLN A 27 8.50 -10.37 10.85
N GLN A 28 8.60 -11.52 11.52
CA GLN A 28 7.44 -12.18 12.11
C GLN A 28 6.84 -11.35 13.25
N ILE A 29 7.66 -10.82 14.16
CA ILE A 29 7.21 -9.91 15.23
C ILE A 29 6.52 -8.67 14.63
N ALA A 30 7.12 -8.06 13.61
CA ALA A 30 6.52 -6.91 12.93
C ALA A 30 5.16 -7.26 12.30
N SER A 31 5.07 -8.43 11.65
CA SER A 31 3.83 -8.91 11.02
C SER A 31 2.73 -9.19 12.04
N ASP A 32 3.07 -9.79 13.17
CA ASP A 32 2.10 -10.17 14.19
C ASP A 32 1.57 -8.94 14.95
N ASN A 33 2.46 -8.00 15.32
CA ASN A 33 2.06 -6.72 15.91
C ASN A 33 1.17 -5.91 14.94
N TRP A 34 1.45 -5.94 13.64
CA TRP A 34 0.57 -5.33 12.63
C TRP A 34 -0.83 -5.96 12.65
N LYS A 35 -0.93 -7.29 12.61
CA LYS A 35 -2.22 -8.00 12.62
C LYS A 35 -3.02 -7.77 13.90
N ASN A 36 -2.32 -7.59 15.02
CA ASN A 36 -2.92 -7.27 16.31
C ASN A 36 -3.41 -5.81 16.40
N GLY A 37 -3.01 -4.96 15.45
CA GLY A 37 -3.37 -3.55 15.41
C GLY A 37 -2.48 -2.65 16.26
N ASP A 38 -1.32 -3.13 16.69
CA ASP A 38 -0.33 -2.34 17.45
C ASP A 38 0.34 -1.26 16.58
N TYR A 39 0.35 -1.46 15.25
CA TYR A 39 0.83 -0.48 14.28
C TYR A 39 -0.32 0.03 13.42
N ILE A 40 -0.56 1.33 13.47
CA ILE A 40 -1.58 2.01 12.67
C ILE A 40 -0.86 3.04 11.80
N LEU A 41 -0.92 2.86 10.49
CA LEU A 41 -0.41 3.84 9.52
C LEU A 41 -1.55 4.73 9.10
N ASP A 42 -1.30 6.03 9.23
CA ASP A 42 -2.23 7.10 8.94
C ASP A 42 -1.55 8.15 8.05
N ALA A 43 -2.13 9.35 8.01
CA ALA A 43 -1.63 10.45 7.19
C ALA A 43 -0.19 10.89 7.54
N ASP A 44 0.24 10.74 8.79
CA ASP A 44 1.60 11.08 9.20
C ASP A 44 2.65 10.11 8.63
N HIS A 45 2.21 8.93 8.18
CA HIS A 45 3.05 7.89 7.57
C HIS A 45 3.08 7.96 6.05
N PHE A 46 2.55 9.03 5.46
CA PHE A 46 2.54 9.23 4.02
C PHE A 46 3.95 9.24 3.45
N LYS A 47 4.22 8.38 2.47
CA LYS A 47 5.50 8.31 1.78
C LYS A 47 5.43 8.74 0.34
N ASP A 48 4.44 8.25 -0.41
CA ASP A 48 4.33 8.55 -1.83
C ASP A 48 2.90 8.39 -2.37
N VAL A 49 2.63 9.00 -3.53
CA VAL A 49 1.37 8.88 -4.24
C VAL A 49 1.62 8.64 -5.73
N THR A 50 0.88 7.69 -6.30
CA THR A 50 0.94 7.36 -7.72
C THR A 50 -0.42 7.54 -8.38
N PHE A 51 -0.39 8.04 -9.62
CA PHE A 51 -1.59 8.32 -10.41
C PHE A 51 -1.59 7.45 -11.67
N ARG A 52 -2.66 6.70 -11.88
CA ARG A 52 -2.83 5.86 -13.05
C ARG A 52 -4.15 6.16 -13.75
N THR A 53 -4.07 6.76 -14.92
CA THR A 53 -5.22 6.93 -15.81
C THR A 53 -5.48 5.62 -16.54
N LYS A 54 -6.69 5.08 -16.44
CA LYS A 54 -7.13 3.98 -17.30
C LYS A 54 -7.78 4.57 -18.54
N ASP A 55 -7.27 4.21 -19.72
CA ASP A 55 -7.98 4.49 -20.96
C ASP A 55 -9.20 3.56 -20.99
N ARG A 56 -10.41 4.12 -21.13
CA ARG A 56 -11.62 3.34 -21.42
C ARG A 56 -11.57 2.87 -22.89
N SER A 57 -10.48 2.25 -23.33
CA SER A 57 -10.41 1.69 -24.67
C SER A 57 -11.20 0.39 -24.69
N ARG A 58 -12.49 0.52 -24.96
CA ARG A 58 -13.35 -0.46 -25.63
C ARG A 58 -12.97 -1.93 -25.36
N ASP A 59 -13.39 -2.45 -24.22
CA ASP A 59 -13.77 -3.87 -24.11
C ASP A 59 -15.07 -4.05 -24.92
N ARG A 60 -14.99 -3.86 -26.23
CA ARG A 60 -16.03 -4.22 -27.19
C ARG A 60 -15.57 -5.52 -27.85
N GLY A 61 -15.76 -6.60 -27.10
CA GLY A 61 -16.07 -7.95 -27.59
C GLY A 61 -15.00 -8.64 -28.42
N GLU A 62 -14.39 -9.66 -27.83
CA GLU A 62 -14.24 -10.94 -28.51
C GLU A 62 -14.94 -12.00 -27.66
N ARG A 63 -15.91 -12.66 -28.31
CA ARG A 63 -16.70 -13.78 -27.80
C ARG A 63 -15.86 -15.05 -27.76
#